data_AF-A0A660RWC9-F1
#
_entry.id   AF-A0A660RWC9-F1
#
_cell.length_a   1.000
_cell.length_b   1.000
_cell.length_c   1.000
_cell.angle_alpha   90.00
_cell.angle_beta   90.00
_cell.angle_gamma   90.00
#
_symmetry.space_group_name_H-M   'P 1'
#
loop_
_entity.id
_entity.type
_entity.pdbx_description
1 polymer ?
#
loop_
_entity_poly.entity_id
_entity_poly.type
_entity_poly.pdbx_seq_one_letter_code
_entity_poly.pdbx_strand_id
1 'polypeptide(L)'
;MEFKEVCRGKILKEIWQSEEVKEAKSKLRKELQLLVSEWCKRDRKRRIPVYISLKPKRKIGGLYFQKKRGNGAIVIFPITLLRYPYDVNSDKDFYIRDKESLINTLAHEYAHHLSRDASPHGKIFQENFKKVRKRLIKRLGLD
;
A
#
# COMPACT_ATOMS: atom_id res chain seq x y z
N MET A 1 -3.18 5.07 -17.70
CA MET A 1 -4.03 3.96 -17.23
C MET A 1 -3.67 3.61 -15.78
N GLU A 2 -4.67 3.46 -14.91
CA GLU A 2 -4.51 3.13 -13.48
C GLU A 2 -4.30 1.61 -13.31
N PHE A 3 -3.56 1.18 -12.28
CA PHE A 3 -3.27 -0.24 -12.01
C PHE A 3 -4.54 -1.11 -11.95
N LYS A 4 -5.61 -0.59 -11.34
CA LYS A 4 -6.91 -1.26 -11.25
C LYS A 4 -7.52 -1.53 -12.62
N GLU A 5 -7.49 -0.55 -13.52
CA GLU A 5 -8.01 -0.71 -14.89
C GLU A 5 -7.18 -1.69 -15.70
N VAL A 6 -5.84 -1.68 -15.56
CA VAL A 6 -4.97 -2.68 -16.22
C VAL A 6 -5.31 -4.11 -15.79
N CYS A 7 -5.67 -4.30 -14.52
CA CYS A 7 -6.02 -5.61 -13.98
C CYS A 7 -7.48 -6.02 -14.22
N ARG A 8 -8.31 -5.12 -14.77
CA ARG A 8 -9.75 -5.35 -14.91
C ARG A 8 -10.02 -6.53 -15.85
N GLY A 9 -10.88 -7.45 -15.41
CA GLY A 9 -11.27 -8.65 -16.16
C GLY A 9 -10.19 -9.73 -16.26
N LYS A 10 -9.02 -9.56 -15.62
CA LYS A 10 -7.95 -10.57 -15.59
C LYS A 10 -8.10 -11.49 -14.38
N ILE A 11 -7.75 -12.77 -14.53
CA ILE A 11 -7.61 -13.71 -13.40
C ILE A 11 -6.24 -13.56 -12.70
N LEU A 12 -6.06 -14.13 -11.49
CA LEU A 12 -4.79 -14.00 -10.75
C LEU A 12 -3.59 -14.53 -11.54
N LYS A 13 -3.76 -15.65 -12.24
CA LYS A 13 -2.69 -16.26 -13.05
C LYS A 13 -2.20 -15.29 -14.14
N GLU A 14 -3.12 -14.64 -14.84
CA GLU A 14 -2.81 -13.64 -15.88
C GLU A 14 -2.16 -12.39 -15.28
N ILE A 15 -2.67 -11.90 -14.15
CA ILE A 15 -2.11 -10.74 -13.44
C ILE A 15 -0.63 -10.97 -13.10
N TRP A 16 -0.24 -12.17 -12.68
CA TRP A 16 1.15 -12.46 -12.33
C TRP A 16 2.08 -12.60 -13.53
N GLN A 17 1.56 -12.96 -14.70
CA GLN A 17 2.35 -13.23 -15.91
C GLN A 17 2.38 -12.04 -16.88
N SER A 18 1.40 -11.14 -16.83
CA SER A 18 1.26 -9.99 -17.73
C SER A 18 2.37 -8.94 -17.58
N GLU A 19 3.05 -8.60 -18.68
CA GLU A 19 4.01 -7.50 -18.73
C GLU A 19 3.35 -6.13 -18.50
N GLU A 20 2.16 -5.92 -19.05
CA GLU A 20 1.37 -4.70 -18.85
C GLU A 20 1.11 -4.46 -17.34
N VAL A 21 0.78 -5.53 -16.60
CA VAL A 21 0.59 -5.46 -15.14
C VAL A 21 1.91 -5.17 -14.41
N LYS A 22 3.04 -5.72 -14.86
CA LYS A 22 4.37 -5.44 -14.28
C LYS A 22 4.75 -3.96 -14.46
N GLU A 23 4.49 -3.38 -15.62
CA GLU A 23 4.69 -1.96 -15.89
C GLU A 23 3.79 -1.08 -15.03
N ALA A 24 2.48 -1.39 -14.98
CA ALA A 24 1.51 -0.68 -14.16
C ALA A 24 1.89 -0.73 -12.67
N LYS A 25 2.34 -1.89 -12.17
CA LYS A 25 2.87 -2.08 -10.81
C LYS A 25 4.10 -1.21 -10.57
N SER A 26 5.03 -1.13 -11.52
CA SER A 26 6.23 -0.31 -11.42
C SER A 26 5.89 1.18 -11.33
N LYS A 27 4.95 1.65 -12.15
CA LYS A 27 4.44 3.02 -12.12
C LYS A 27 3.77 3.33 -10.79
N LEU A 28 2.83 2.49 -10.34
CA LEU A 28 2.18 2.61 -9.04
C LEU A 28 3.20 2.70 -7.90
N ARG A 29 4.22 1.83 -7.89
CA ARG A 29 5.29 1.87 -6.88
C ARG A 29 6.02 3.21 -6.87
N LYS A 30 6.39 3.74 -8.04
CA LYS A 30 7.10 5.04 -8.15
C LYS A 30 6.24 6.17 -7.58
N GLU A 31 4.95 6.18 -7.88
CA GLU A 31 4.00 7.18 -7.35
C GLU A 31 3.89 7.10 -5.81
N LEU A 32 3.70 5.90 -5.25
CA LEU A 32 3.62 5.74 -3.78
C LEU A 32 4.97 6.05 -3.09
N GLN A 33 6.10 5.69 -3.72
CA GLN A 33 7.44 6.01 -3.20
C GLN A 33 7.67 7.52 -3.14
N LEU A 34 7.20 8.28 -4.13
CA LEU A 34 7.31 9.74 -4.14
C LEU A 34 6.56 10.35 -2.95
N LEU A 35 5.32 9.91 -2.71
CA LEU A 35 4.53 10.35 -1.56
C LEU A 35 5.23 10.09 -0.22
N VAL A 36 5.71 8.86 0.00
CA VAL A 36 6.45 8.54 1.23
C VAL A 36 7.72 9.36 1.35
N SER A 37 8.43 9.62 0.25
CA SER A 37 9.66 10.41 0.26
C SER A 37 9.40 11.87 0.67
N GLU A 38 8.30 12.45 0.21
CA GLU A 38 7.85 13.78 0.62
C GLU A 38 7.47 13.81 2.10
N TRP A 39 6.75 12.80 2.59
CA TRP A 39 6.42 12.70 4.01
C TRP A 39 7.67 12.54 4.88
N CYS A 40 8.61 11.68 4.50
CA CYS A 40 9.89 11.52 5.20
C CYS A 40 10.66 12.84 5.28
N LYS A 41 10.74 13.59 4.17
CA LYS A 41 11.39 14.91 4.12
C LYS A 41 10.73 15.87 5.11
N ARG A 42 9.39 15.93 5.11
CA ARG A 42 8.61 16.81 5.98
C ARG A 42 8.75 16.46 7.46
N ASP A 43 8.76 15.17 7.78
CA ASP A 43 8.86 14.68 9.17
C ASP A 43 10.32 14.52 9.64
N ARG A 44 11.31 14.93 8.82
CA ARG A 44 12.75 14.75 9.08
C ARG A 44 13.10 13.30 9.47
N LYS A 45 12.48 12.34 8.78
CA LYS A 45 12.72 10.90 8.95
C LYS A 45 13.58 10.37 7.80
N ARG A 46 14.29 9.27 8.07
CA ARG A 46 15.02 8.53 7.05
C ARG A 46 14.04 8.03 5.98
N ARG A 47 14.42 8.14 4.71
CA ARG A 47 13.64 7.57 3.61
C ARG A 47 13.57 6.05 3.74
N ILE A 48 12.38 5.50 3.54
CA ILE A 48 12.13 4.06 3.52
C ILE A 48 11.64 3.62 2.14
N PRO A 49 11.98 2.39 1.70
CA PRO A 49 11.48 1.87 0.44
C PRO A 49 10.01 1.45 0.55
N VAL A 50 9.31 1.56 -0.57
CA VAL A 50 7.93 1.09 -0.78
C VAL A 50 7.95 -0.03 -1.82
N TYR A 51 7.31 -1.15 -1.50
CA TYR A 51 7.15 -2.31 -2.37
C TYR A 51 5.67 -2.58 -2.65
N ILE A 52 5.37 -3.10 -3.83
CA ILE A 52 4.04 -3.63 -4.18
C ILE A 52 4.15 -5.15 -4.30
N SER A 53 3.32 -5.90 -3.58
CA SER A 53 3.25 -7.35 -3.69
C SER A 53 1.92 -7.76 -4.30
N LEU A 54 1.95 -8.49 -5.41
CA LEU A 54 0.76 -9.03 -6.08
C LEU A 54 0.22 -10.30 -5.38
N LYS A 55 0.82 -10.71 -4.26
CA LYS A 55 0.29 -11.81 -3.46
C LYS A 55 -1.02 -11.36 -2.82
N PRO A 56 -2.15 -12.03 -3.09
CA PRO A 56 -3.43 -11.59 -2.59
C PRO A 56 -3.52 -11.78 -1.07
N LYS A 57 -4.23 -10.88 -0.40
CA LYS A 57 -4.39 -10.85 1.06
C LYS A 57 -5.85 -10.68 1.44
N ARG A 58 -6.28 -11.34 2.52
CA ARG A 58 -7.68 -11.25 2.97
C ARG A 58 -7.93 -10.04 3.88
N LYS A 59 -7.09 -9.83 4.90
CA LYS A 59 -7.31 -8.84 5.97
C LYS A 59 -6.32 -7.68 5.96
N ILE A 60 -5.16 -7.86 5.35
CA ILE A 60 -4.03 -6.94 5.46
C ILE A 60 -3.84 -6.22 4.12
N GLY A 61 -4.04 -4.91 4.11
CA GLY A 61 -3.84 -4.07 2.94
C GLY A 61 -2.37 -3.66 2.71
N GLY A 62 -1.58 -3.63 3.77
CA GLY A 62 -0.17 -3.24 3.75
C GLY A 62 0.58 -3.76 4.98
N LEU A 63 1.90 -3.65 4.97
CA LEU A 63 2.75 -4.07 6.07
C LEU A 63 3.96 -3.14 6.17
N TYR A 64 4.13 -2.53 7.32
CA TYR A 64 5.41 -1.98 7.74
C TYR A 64 6.25 -3.05 8.44
N PHE A 65 7.45 -3.29 7.94
CA PHE A 65 8.43 -4.13 8.64
C PHE A 65 9.61 -3.27 9.10
N GLN A 66 9.99 -3.44 10.36
CA GLN A 66 11.18 -2.80 10.93
C GLN A 66 12.38 -3.75 10.80
N LYS A 67 13.41 -3.36 10.05
CA LYS A 67 14.71 -4.06 10.07
C LYS A 67 15.55 -3.57 11.26
N LYS A 68 16.49 -4.42 11.71
CA LYS A 68 17.53 -4.04 12.70
C LYS A 68 18.23 -2.74 12.26
N ARG A 69 18.58 -1.88 13.23
CA ARG A 69 19.20 -0.55 13.04
C ARG A 69 18.28 0.56 12.46
N GLY A 70 16.97 0.48 12.69
CA GLY A 70 16.03 1.57 12.38
C GLY A 70 15.68 1.72 10.89
N ASN A 71 15.97 0.69 10.08
CA ASN A 71 15.66 0.68 8.66
C ASN A 71 14.31 -0.01 8.44
N GLY A 72 13.23 0.73 8.21
CA GLY A 72 11.93 0.14 7.87
C GLY A 72 11.72 -0.03 6.37
N ALA A 73 10.69 -0.75 5.97
CA ALA A 73 10.06 -0.57 4.67
C ALA A 73 8.56 -0.85 4.71
N ILE A 74 7.85 -0.38 3.68
CA ILE A 74 6.41 -0.58 3.52
C ILE A 74 6.18 -1.52 2.34
N VAL A 75 5.33 -2.52 2.54
CA VAL A 75 4.77 -3.37 1.47
C VAL A 75 3.29 -3.07 1.35
N ILE A 76 2.80 -2.86 0.13
CA ILE A 76 1.38 -2.66 -0.17
C ILE A 76 0.87 -3.85 -0.95
N PHE A 77 -0.31 -4.35 -0.56
CA PHE A 77 -1.03 -5.44 -1.22
C PHE A 77 -2.25 -4.87 -1.95
N PRO A 78 -2.24 -4.81 -3.29
CA PRO A 78 -3.34 -4.23 -4.06
C PRO A 78 -4.45 -5.22 -4.37
N ILE A 79 -4.27 -6.50 -4.08
CA ILE A 79 -5.24 -7.57 -4.37
C ILE A 79 -5.82 -8.08 -3.06
N THR A 80 -7.13 -7.92 -2.89
CA THR A 80 -7.86 -8.39 -1.71
C THR A 80 -8.66 -9.64 -2.01
N LEU A 81 -8.51 -10.70 -1.22
CA LEU A 81 -9.32 -11.91 -1.34
C LEU A 81 -10.71 -11.70 -0.76
N LEU A 82 -11.74 -12.08 -1.52
CA LEU A 82 -13.13 -12.12 -1.10
C LEU A 82 -13.50 -13.48 -0.47
N ARG A 83 -12.88 -14.57 -0.92
CA ARG A 83 -13.16 -15.94 -0.46
C ARG A 83 -11.87 -16.72 -0.17
N TYR A 84 -12.00 -17.76 0.65
CA TYR A 84 -10.92 -18.72 0.94
C TYR A 84 -11.51 -20.13 1.13
N PRO A 85 -11.00 -21.17 0.44
CA PRO A 85 -9.94 -21.12 -0.58
C PRO A 85 -10.33 -20.24 -1.79
N TYR A 86 -9.33 -19.79 -2.55
CA TYR A 86 -9.54 -18.98 -3.76
C TYR A 86 -9.03 -19.74 -4.98
N ASP A 87 -9.71 -19.60 -6.12
CA ASP A 87 -9.26 -20.14 -7.40
C ASP A 87 -8.45 -19.08 -8.17
N VAL A 88 -7.23 -19.44 -8.58
CA VAL A 88 -6.36 -18.54 -9.36
C VAL A 88 -6.88 -18.30 -10.78
N ASN A 89 -7.83 -19.12 -11.24
CA ASN A 89 -8.51 -19.00 -12.52
C ASN A 89 -9.90 -18.34 -12.40
N SER A 90 -10.25 -17.82 -11.23
CA SER A 90 -11.47 -17.07 -10.97
C SER A 90 -11.17 -15.59 -10.79
N ASP A 91 -11.90 -14.73 -11.49
CA ASP A 91 -11.88 -13.27 -11.31
C ASP A 91 -12.85 -12.80 -10.21
N LYS A 92 -13.66 -13.72 -9.64
CA LYS A 92 -14.69 -13.43 -8.63
C LYS A 92 -14.20 -13.59 -7.19
N ASP A 93 -13.04 -14.21 -6.99
CA ASP A 93 -12.52 -14.52 -5.65
C ASP A 93 -11.66 -13.39 -5.06
N PHE A 94 -11.43 -12.32 -5.82
CA PHE A 94 -10.67 -11.17 -5.38
C PHE A 94 -11.20 -9.87 -5.98
N TYR A 95 -10.72 -8.75 -5.46
CA TYR A 95 -10.84 -7.47 -6.14
C TYR A 95 -9.53 -6.71 -6.09
N ILE A 96 -9.36 -5.79 -7.04
CA ILE A 96 -8.23 -4.87 -7.09
C ILE A 96 -8.63 -3.57 -6.43
N ARG A 97 -7.85 -3.18 -5.42
CA ARG A 97 -8.06 -1.95 -4.66
C ARG A 97 -7.74 -0.74 -5.55
N ASP A 98 -8.58 0.29 -5.49
CA ASP A 98 -8.31 1.56 -6.14
C ASP A 98 -7.13 2.30 -5.50
N LYS A 99 -6.58 3.27 -6.23
CA LYS A 99 -5.44 4.05 -5.78
C LYS A 99 -5.69 4.77 -4.45
N GLU A 100 -6.89 5.29 -4.21
CA GLU A 100 -7.21 5.98 -2.96
C GLU A 100 -7.07 5.06 -1.75
N SER A 101 -7.66 3.86 -1.83
CA SER A 101 -7.55 2.81 -0.81
C SER A 101 -6.09 2.43 -0.54
N LEU A 102 -5.27 2.34 -1.60
CA LEU A 102 -3.84 2.06 -1.47
C LEU A 102 -3.07 3.18 -0.78
N ILE A 103 -3.37 4.45 -1.09
CA ILE A 103 -2.73 5.60 -0.44
C ILE A 103 -3.16 5.68 1.03
N ASN A 104 -4.41 5.38 1.37
CA ASN A 104 -4.85 5.31 2.76
C ASN A 104 -4.11 4.21 3.54
N THR A 105 -3.90 3.03 2.95
CA THR A 105 -3.02 2.01 3.53
C THR A 105 -1.58 2.49 3.66
N LEU A 106 -1.03 3.15 2.64
CA LEU A 106 0.32 3.71 2.70
C LEU A 106 0.49 4.69 3.88
N ALA A 107 -0.52 5.52 4.13
CA ALA A 107 -0.56 6.42 5.27
C ALA A 107 -0.59 5.67 6.61
N HIS A 108 -1.36 4.58 6.69
CA HIS A 108 -1.41 3.69 7.86
C HIS A 108 -0.03 3.09 8.15
N GLU A 109 0.61 2.47 7.17
CA GLU A 109 1.94 1.86 7.33
C GLU A 109 3.03 2.90 7.62
N TYR A 110 2.89 4.11 7.06
CA TYR A 110 3.81 5.21 7.37
C TYR A 110 3.64 5.72 8.81
N ALA A 111 2.44 5.65 9.40
CA ALA A 111 2.25 5.96 10.81
C ALA A 111 3.00 4.98 11.72
N HIS A 112 3.04 3.68 11.38
CA HIS A 112 3.92 2.71 12.06
C HIS A 112 5.40 3.10 11.95
N HIS A 113 5.85 3.56 10.77
CA HIS A 113 7.21 4.07 10.60
C HIS A 113 7.52 5.25 11.52
N LEU A 114 6.60 6.20 11.66
CA LEU A 114 6.77 7.36 12.55
C LEU A 114 6.89 6.95 14.02
N SER A 115 6.07 5.98 14.43
CA SER A 115 6.05 5.44 15.79
C SER A 115 7.28 4.59 16.12
N ARG A 116 8.08 4.19 15.12
CA ARG A 116 9.19 3.21 15.25
C ARG A 116 8.77 1.89 15.89
N ASP A 117 7.48 1.58 15.82
CA ASP A 117 6.87 0.41 16.44
C ASP A 117 5.97 -0.28 15.41
N ALA A 118 6.12 -1.61 15.31
CA ALA A 118 5.31 -2.47 14.48
C ALA A 118 4.10 -3.07 15.24
N SER A 119 3.97 -2.78 16.54
CA SER A 119 2.93 -3.27 17.47
C SER A 119 1.87 -2.18 17.79
N PRO A 120 0.82 -2.46 18.61
CA PRO A 120 -0.57 -2.13 18.29
C PRO A 120 -0.87 -0.62 18.18
N HIS A 121 -2.03 -0.29 17.60
CA HIS A 121 -2.54 1.08 17.35
C HIS A 121 -2.81 1.92 18.61
N GLY A 122 -1.82 2.06 19.49
CA GLY A 122 -1.86 2.89 20.69
C GLY A 122 -1.86 4.38 20.38
N LYS A 123 -1.85 5.21 21.43
CA LYS A 123 -2.01 6.67 21.32
C LYS A 123 -1.03 7.32 20.32
N ILE A 124 0.25 6.96 20.40
CA ILE A 124 1.30 7.49 19.49
C ILE A 124 1.00 7.16 18.03
N PHE A 125 0.55 5.94 17.73
CA PHE A 125 0.13 5.57 16.38
C PHE A 125 -1.05 6.41 15.92
N GLN A 126 -2.08 6.55 16.75
CA GLN A 126 -3.32 7.25 16.39
C GLN A 126 -3.06 8.73 16.08
N GLU A 127 -2.21 9.39 16.87
CA GLU A 127 -1.79 10.77 16.64
C GLU A 127 -1.01 10.91 15.33
N ASN A 128 -0.04 10.01 15.08
CA ASN A 128 0.71 9.97 13.84
C ASN A 128 -0.20 9.71 12.63
N PHE A 129 -1.13 8.78 12.74
CA PHE A 129 -2.07 8.46 11.67
C PHE A 129 -3.00 9.64 11.39
N LYS A 130 -3.54 10.31 12.41
CA LYS A 130 -4.35 11.53 12.25
C LYS A 130 -3.55 12.64 11.55
N LYS A 131 -2.28 12.82 11.91
CA LYS A 131 -1.37 13.78 11.27
C LYS A 131 -1.15 13.46 9.79
N VAL A 132 -0.93 12.19 9.44
CA VAL A 132 -0.68 11.76 8.06
C VAL A 132 -1.98 11.83 7.25
N ARG A 133 -3.11 11.38 7.80
CA ARG A 133 -4.42 11.39 7.15
C ARG A 133 -4.90 12.81 6.81
N LYS A 134 -4.68 13.80 7.68
CA LYS A 134 -4.97 15.21 7.34
C LYS A 134 -4.24 15.68 6.07
N ARG A 135 -3.01 15.20 5.83
CA ARG A 135 -2.24 15.53 4.63
C ARG A 135 -2.80 14.84 3.39
N LEU A 136 -3.35 13.64 3.58
CA LEU A 136 -3.98 12.85 2.54
C LEU A 136 -5.26 13.53 2.04
N ILE A 137 -6.14 13.95 2.96
CA ILE A 137 -7.39 14.67 2.67
C ILE A 137 -7.10 15.94 1.85
N LYS A 138 -6.21 16.80 2.36
CA LYS A 138 -5.79 18.03 1.66
C LYS A 138 -5.21 17.76 0.27
N ARG A 139 -4.47 16.66 0.09
CA ARG A 139 -3.86 16.32 -1.21
C ARG A 139 -4.87 15.75 -2.19
N LEU A 140 -5.85 15.00 -1.71
CA LEU A 140 -6.91 14.42 -2.53
C LEU A 140 -8.05 15.40 -2.81
N GLY A 141 -8.02 16.60 -2.22
CA GLY A 141 -9.08 17.61 -2.40
C GLY A 141 -10.40 17.18 -1.75
N LEU A 142 -10.32 16.43 -0.65
CA LEU A 142 -11.48 15.89 0.08
C LEU A 142 -11.84 16.74 1.31
N ASP A 143 -11.38 18.00 1.35
CA ASP A 143 -11.64 18.97 2.43
C ASP A 143 -13.04 19.62 2.28
#